data_AF-A0A9D1PLL4-F1
#
_entry.id   AF-A0A9D1PLL4-F1
#
_cell.length_a   1.000
_cell.length_b   1.000
_cell.length_c   1.000
_cell.angle_alpha   90.00
_cell.angle_beta   90.00
_cell.angle_gamma   90.00
#
_symmetry.space_group_name_H-M   'P 1'
#
loop_
_entity.id
_entity.type
_entity.pdbx_description
1 polymer ?
#
loop_
_entity_poly.entity_id
_entity_poly.type
_entity_poly.pdbx_seq_one_letter_code
_entity_poly.pdbx_strand_id
1 'polypeptide(L)'
;MEKIMFIETGYGIDLHGQDINEAASRAVKNAIHYNSMPGIRTVLPGNDLKNMRVNIKLAVPIDKEKLDEAYIKSLLPYGEVTIEVMDGGMATTSGIFLEDQQDKNDLMYIVNAVVEVGY
;
A
#
# COMPACT_ATOMS: atom_id res chain seq x y z
N MET A 1 -7.09 15.78 4.92
CA MET A 1 -6.64 16.36 3.65
C MET A 1 -7.73 17.30 3.16
N GLU A 2 -7.40 18.53 2.80
CA GLU A 2 -8.36 19.53 2.31
C GLU A 2 -8.70 19.30 0.83
N LYS A 3 -7.70 18.93 0.01
CA LYS A 3 -7.87 18.69 -1.42
C LYS A 3 -7.08 17.48 -1.90
N ILE A 4 -7.79 16.50 -2.48
CA ILE A 4 -7.18 15.38 -3.21
C ILE A 4 -6.82 15.85 -4.62
N MET A 5 -5.59 15.60 -5.03
CA MET A 5 -5.08 15.93 -6.37
C MET A 5 -4.87 14.69 -7.23
N PHE A 6 -4.40 13.60 -6.63
CA PHE A 6 -4.13 12.34 -7.31
C PHE A 6 -4.73 11.18 -6.55
N ILE A 7 -5.18 10.19 -7.32
CA ILE A 7 -5.59 8.88 -6.83
C ILE A 7 -4.79 7.87 -7.65
N GLU A 8 -3.91 7.15 -6.98
CA GLU A 8 -3.05 6.14 -7.57
C GLU A 8 -3.49 4.78 -7.04
N THR A 9 -3.72 3.81 -7.93
CA THR A 9 -4.27 2.51 -7.53
C THR A 9 -3.33 1.39 -7.89
N GLY A 10 -3.29 0.38 -7.05
CA GLY A 10 -2.44 -0.77 -7.27
C GLY A 10 -2.93 -2.00 -6.53
N TYR A 11 -2.28 -3.12 -6.80
CA TYR A 11 -2.46 -4.35 -6.05
C TYR A 11 -1.13 -5.05 -5.85
N GLY A 12 -1.06 -5.87 -4.82
CA GLY A 12 0.12 -6.63 -4.47
C GLY A 12 -0.30 -8.02 -4.04
N ILE A 13 0.51 -8.99 -4.43
CA ILE A 13 0.23 -10.40 -4.19
C ILE A 13 1.37 -10.95 -3.37
N ASP A 14 1.06 -11.66 -2.30
CA ASP A 14 1.97 -12.58 -1.65
C ASP A 14 1.53 -14.01 -1.97
N LEU A 15 2.34 -14.73 -2.74
CA LEU A 15 2.02 -16.09 -3.20
C LEU A 15 2.35 -17.16 -2.15
N HIS A 16 3.32 -16.86 -1.27
CA HIS A 16 3.89 -17.79 -0.30
C HIS A 16 4.30 -17.07 0.98
N GLY A 17 4.23 -17.73 2.13
CA GLY A 17 4.69 -17.16 3.41
C GLY A 17 3.65 -16.38 4.22
N GLN A 18 2.48 -16.11 3.61
CA GLN A 18 1.31 -15.49 4.25
C GLN A 18 1.69 -14.21 5.00
N ASP A 19 2.50 -13.39 4.34
CA ASP A 19 2.95 -12.10 4.86
C ASP A 19 2.16 -10.97 4.23
N ILE A 20 1.21 -10.46 5.02
CA ILE A 20 0.38 -9.34 4.62
C ILE A 20 1.20 -8.07 4.32
N ASN A 21 2.37 -7.92 4.95
CA ASN A 21 3.25 -6.77 4.76
C ASN A 21 3.89 -6.79 3.38
N GLU A 22 4.23 -7.97 2.87
CA GLU A 22 4.81 -8.12 1.54
C GLU A 22 3.75 -7.84 0.46
N ALA A 23 2.55 -8.40 0.60
CA ALA A 23 1.43 -8.09 -0.28
C ALA A 23 1.07 -6.58 -0.26
N ALA A 24 0.98 -5.97 0.92
CA ALA A 24 0.71 -4.55 1.07
C ALA A 24 1.83 -3.66 0.50
N SER A 25 3.10 -4.00 0.75
CA SER A 25 4.26 -3.28 0.21
C SER A 25 4.27 -3.32 -1.32
N ARG A 26 3.99 -4.49 -1.90
CA ARG A 26 3.83 -4.65 -3.35
C ARG A 26 2.66 -3.82 -3.88
N ALA A 27 1.53 -3.75 -3.17
CA ALA A 27 0.36 -2.98 -3.58
C ALA A 27 0.65 -1.47 -3.61
N VAL A 28 1.27 -0.93 -2.56
CA VAL A 28 1.63 0.49 -2.49
C VAL A 28 2.69 0.84 -3.54
N LYS A 29 3.72 0.00 -3.70
CA LYS A 29 4.72 0.18 -4.77
C LYS A 29 4.06 0.15 -6.13
N ASN A 30 3.19 -0.81 -6.41
CA ASN A 30 2.48 -0.91 -7.68
C ASN A 30 1.65 0.35 -7.98
N ALA A 31 0.99 0.92 -6.97
CA ALA A 31 0.20 2.13 -7.12
C ALA A 31 1.04 3.33 -7.58
N ILE A 32 2.23 3.53 -7.01
CA ILE A 32 3.03 4.75 -7.23
C ILE A 32 4.12 4.61 -8.30
N HIS A 33 4.57 3.39 -8.62
CA HIS A 33 5.82 3.18 -9.37
C HIS A 33 5.80 3.72 -10.81
N TYR A 34 4.61 3.80 -11.42
CA TYR A 34 4.45 4.22 -12.82
C TYR A 34 4.08 5.71 -12.98
N ASN A 35 4.01 6.46 -11.88
CA ASN A 35 3.62 7.85 -11.88
C ASN A 35 4.82 8.75 -11.57
N SER A 36 4.81 9.96 -12.13
CA SER A 36 5.77 11.01 -11.79
C SER A 36 5.02 12.32 -11.63
N MET A 37 5.34 13.06 -10.57
CA MET A 37 4.71 14.35 -10.26
C MET A 37 5.74 15.50 -10.25
N PRO A 38 6.39 15.81 -11.38
CA PRO A 38 7.46 16.81 -11.43
C PRO A 38 7.03 18.22 -11.01
N GLY A 39 5.75 18.56 -11.19
CA GLY A 39 5.16 19.85 -10.82
C GLY A 39 4.53 19.90 -9.43
N ILE A 40 4.57 18.84 -8.62
CA ILE A 40 3.81 18.76 -7.36
C ILE A 40 4.15 19.92 -6.41
N ARG A 41 5.42 20.32 -6.37
CA ARG A 41 5.87 21.40 -5.49
C ARG A 41 5.15 22.72 -5.78
N THR A 42 4.83 23.04 -7.03
CA THR A 42 4.24 24.34 -7.38
C THR A 42 2.74 24.44 -7.08
N VAL A 43 2.09 23.31 -6.78
CA VAL A 43 0.65 23.26 -6.49
C VAL A 43 0.35 23.08 -5.01
N LEU A 44 1.38 22.76 -4.21
CA LEU A 44 1.26 22.64 -2.75
C LEU A 44 1.27 24.02 -2.07
N PRO A 45 0.57 24.17 -0.93
CA PRO A 45 0.63 25.40 -0.13
C PRO A 45 2.08 25.81 0.17
N GLY A 46 2.39 27.09 -0.04
CA GLY A 46 3.74 27.62 0.21
C GLY A 46 4.85 27.03 -0.66
N ASN A 47 4.52 26.26 -1.70
CA ASN A 47 5.46 25.54 -2.55
C ASN A 47 6.43 24.61 -1.77
N ASP A 48 5.93 23.98 -0.70
CA ASP A 48 6.72 23.11 0.18
C ASP A 48 6.18 21.67 0.15
N LEU A 49 7.07 20.71 -0.10
CA LEU A 49 6.76 19.27 -0.08
C LEU A 49 6.32 18.78 1.30
N LYS A 50 6.67 19.49 2.39
CA LYS A 50 6.19 19.19 3.74
C LYS A 50 4.68 19.36 3.91
N ASN A 51 4.06 20.15 3.03
CA ASN A 51 2.61 20.34 3.01
C ASN A 51 1.90 19.25 2.21
N MET A 52 2.64 18.34 1.58
CA MET A 52 2.05 17.16 0.96
C MET A 52 1.44 16.26 2.04
N ARG A 53 0.22 15.81 1.79
CA ARG A 53 -0.51 14.83 2.58
C ARG A 53 -0.74 13.61 1.71
N VAL A 54 -0.46 12.44 2.27
CA VAL A 54 -0.67 11.17 1.58
C VAL A 54 -1.51 10.27 2.47
N ASN A 55 -2.59 9.72 1.91
CA ASN A 55 -3.41 8.74 2.60
C ASN A 55 -3.38 7.42 1.83
N ILE A 56 -2.85 6.38 2.47
CA ILE A 56 -2.81 5.03 1.92
C ILE A 56 -4.05 4.29 2.41
N LYS A 57 -4.91 3.85 1.49
CA LYS A 57 -6.02 2.93 1.79
C LYS A 57 -5.64 1.54 1.35
N LEU A 58 -5.71 0.58 2.27
CA LEU A 58 -5.45 -0.83 2.00
C LEU A 58 -6.69 -1.67 2.24
N ALA A 59 -7.09 -2.43 1.22
CA ALA A 59 -8.08 -3.48 1.35
C ALA A 59 -7.35 -4.81 1.55
N VAL A 60 -7.49 -5.37 2.75
CA VAL A 60 -6.75 -6.55 3.22
C VAL A 60 -7.70 -7.71 3.46
N PRO A 61 -7.39 -8.93 3.00
CA PRO A 61 -8.30 -10.07 3.10
C PRO A 61 -8.44 -10.66 4.49
N ILE A 62 -7.33 -10.89 5.17
CA ILE A 62 -7.24 -11.44 6.52
C ILE A 62 -5.96 -10.92 7.19
N ASP A 63 -5.78 -11.24 8.46
CA ASP A 63 -4.56 -10.92 9.22
C ASP A 63 -4.23 -9.41 9.28
N LYS A 64 -5.26 -8.54 9.25
CA LYS A 64 -5.10 -7.07 9.31
C LYS A 64 -4.27 -6.62 10.51
N GLU A 65 -4.39 -7.30 11.63
CA GLU A 65 -3.67 -7.04 12.88
C GLU A 65 -2.16 -7.30 12.79
N LYS A 66 -1.69 -8.01 11.76
CA LYS A 66 -0.27 -8.29 11.51
C LYS A 66 0.39 -7.27 10.56
N LEU A 67 -0.38 -6.29 10.08
CA LEU A 67 0.14 -5.24 9.22
C LEU A 67 1.01 -4.26 10.02
N ASP A 68 2.28 -4.16 9.62
CA ASP A 68 3.22 -3.14 10.07
C ASP A 68 2.96 -1.84 9.30
N GLU A 69 2.04 -1.03 9.84
CA GLU A 69 1.73 0.28 9.29
C GLU A 69 2.95 1.21 9.20
N ALA A 70 3.92 1.09 10.13
CA ALA A 70 5.09 1.95 10.14
C ALA A 70 6.00 1.62 8.95
N TYR A 71 6.20 0.33 8.68
CA TYR A 71 6.89 -0.13 7.48
C TYR A 71 6.17 0.34 6.20
N ILE A 72 4.85 0.19 6.09
CA ILE A 72 4.11 0.63 4.90
C ILE A 72 4.21 2.15 4.71
N LYS A 73 4.07 2.94 5.77
CA LYS A 73 4.25 4.41 5.72
C LYS A 73 5.66 4.78 5.24
N SER A 74 6.68 4.02 5.65
CA SER A 74 8.08 4.28 5.26
C SER A 74 8.36 4.10 3.76
N LEU A 75 7.47 3.44 3.01
CA LEU A 75 7.60 3.28 1.55
C LEU A 75 7.43 4.60 0.78
N LEU A 76 6.82 5.61 1.40
CA LEU A 76 6.57 6.91 0.81
C LEU A 76 7.51 7.97 1.41
N PRO A 77 8.51 8.47 0.65
CA PRO A 77 9.60 9.28 1.21
C PRO A 77 9.25 10.74 1.49
N TYR A 78 8.04 11.20 1.17
CA TYR A 78 7.66 12.61 1.23
C TYR A 78 6.24 12.79 1.78
N GLY A 79 6.02 13.91 2.48
CA GLY A 79 4.73 14.30 3.03
C GLY A 79 4.42 13.69 4.40
N GLU A 80 3.27 14.07 4.95
CA GLU A 80 2.68 13.42 6.11
C GLU A 80 1.82 12.25 5.62
N VAL A 81 2.18 11.03 6.02
CA VAL A 81 1.58 9.78 5.52
C VAL A 81 0.65 9.18 6.58
N THR A 82 -0.62 8.99 6.21
CA THR A 82 -1.61 8.24 6.99
C THR A 82 -1.95 6.93 6.30
N ILE A 83 -2.54 6.01 7.05
CA ILE A 83 -3.02 4.74 6.53
C ILE A 83 -4.43 4.46 7.05
N GLU A 84 -5.28 3.96 6.18
CA GLU A 84 -6.59 3.39 6.48
C GLU A 84 -6.60 1.95 6.00
N VAL A 85 -7.00 1.03 6.87
CA VAL A 85 -7.07 -0.40 6.57
C VAL A 85 -8.52 -0.85 6.66
N MET A 86 -9.03 -1.49 5.61
CA MET A 86 -10.37 -2.07 5.60
C MET A 86 -10.38 -3.52 5.11
N ASP A 87 -11.48 -4.23 5.38
CA ASP A 87 -11.73 -5.56 4.82
C ASP A 87 -11.91 -5.48 3.31
N GLY A 88 -11.26 -6.38 2.57
CA GLY A 88 -11.38 -6.50 1.12
C GLY A 88 -10.25 -7.36 0.55
N GLY A 89 -9.77 -7.09 -0.66
CA GLY A 89 -8.71 -7.93 -1.26
C GLY A 89 -9.17 -9.38 -1.49
N MET A 90 -8.22 -10.32 -1.45
CA MET A 90 -8.54 -11.76 -1.60
C MET A 90 -7.53 -12.64 -0.86
N ALA A 91 -8.04 -13.60 -0.08
CA ALA A 91 -7.27 -14.76 0.38
C ALA A 91 -7.85 -15.99 -0.32
N THR A 92 -7.01 -16.76 -0.98
CA THR A 92 -7.42 -17.98 -1.68
C THR A 92 -6.26 -18.96 -1.74
N THR A 93 -6.52 -20.22 -2.05
CA THR A 93 -5.46 -21.22 -2.18
C THR A 93 -4.50 -20.87 -3.32
N SER A 94 -3.20 -20.94 -3.07
CA SER A 94 -2.13 -20.96 -4.07
C SER A 94 -2.01 -22.33 -4.75
N GLY A 95 -2.73 -23.34 -4.24
CA GLY A 95 -2.75 -24.71 -4.74
C GLY A 95 -1.50 -25.52 -4.44
N ILE A 96 -0.54 -24.96 -3.69
CA ILE A 96 0.71 -25.62 -3.32
C ILE A 96 1.19 -25.13 -1.96
N PHE A 97 1.78 -26.05 -1.19
CA PHE A 97 2.48 -25.74 0.05
C PHE A 97 3.96 -26.06 -0.14
N LEU A 98 4.81 -25.05 0.00
CA LEU A 98 6.25 -25.16 -0.18
C LEU A 98 6.97 -24.76 1.13
N GLU A 99 7.44 -25.76 1.89
CA GLU A 99 8.18 -25.53 3.15
C GLU A 99 9.40 -24.62 2.94
N ASP A 100 10.11 -24.78 1.82
CA ASP A 100 11.28 -23.98 1.47
C ASP A 100 10.96 -22.50 1.12
N GLN A 101 9.68 -22.17 0.90
CA GLN A 101 9.20 -20.81 0.64
C GLN A 101 8.51 -20.18 1.87
N GLN A 102 8.71 -20.76 3.06
CA GLN A 102 8.16 -20.29 4.33
C GLN A 102 6.63 -20.35 4.42
N ASP A 103 5.97 -21.17 3.58
CA ASP A 103 4.53 -21.38 3.68
C ASP A 103 4.14 -21.88 5.08
N LYS A 104 3.13 -21.24 5.66
CA LYS A 104 2.45 -21.61 6.91
C LYS A 104 1.11 -22.30 6.61
N ASN A 105 0.52 -22.02 5.46
CA ASN A 105 -0.66 -22.68 4.91
C ASN A 105 -0.62 -22.61 3.36
N ASP A 106 -1.69 -23.05 2.69
CA ASP A 106 -1.79 -23.04 1.23
C ASP A 106 -2.41 -21.75 0.68
N LEU A 107 -2.51 -20.67 1.46
CA LEU A 107 -3.14 -19.42 1.01
C LEU A 107 -2.13 -18.47 0.38
N MET A 108 -2.57 -17.79 -0.68
CA MET A 108 -1.99 -16.54 -1.18
C MET A 108 -2.87 -15.35 -0.81
N TYR A 109 -2.24 -14.20 -0.58
CA TYR A 109 -2.92 -12.95 -0.22
C TYR A 109 -2.80 -11.93 -1.35
N ILE A 110 -3.92 -11.30 -1.71
CA ILE A 110 -4.00 -10.19 -2.65
C ILE A 110 -4.51 -8.98 -1.89
N VAL A 111 -3.72 -7.92 -1.86
CA VAL A 111 -4.05 -6.63 -1.24
C VAL A 111 -4.26 -5.60 -2.33
N ASN A 112 -5.32 -4.81 -2.21
CA ASN A 112 -5.51 -3.63 -3.06
C ASN A 112 -5.07 -2.38 -2.30
N ALA A 113 -4.46 -1.44 -3.01
CA ALA A 113 -4.05 -0.16 -2.49
C ALA A 113 -4.65 0.99 -3.30
N VAL A 114 -5.05 2.04 -2.59
CA VAL A 114 -5.30 3.38 -3.15
C VAL A 114 -4.41 4.36 -2.39
N VAL A 115 -3.59 5.12 -3.11
CA VAL A 115 -2.76 6.19 -2.56
C VAL A 115 -3.36 7.51 -3.00
N GLU A 116 -3.92 8.25 -2.05
CA GLU A 116 -4.47 9.59 -2.26
C GLU A 116 -3.38 10.61 -1.94
N VAL A 117 -3.06 11.49 -2.88
CA VAL A 117 -2.05 12.55 -2.69
C VAL A 117 -2.71 13.92 -2.81
N GLY A 118 -2.41 14.80 -1.86
CA GLY A 118 -2.99 16.14 -1.78
C GLY A 118 -2.33 17.01 -0.71
N TYR A 119 -3.11 17.93 -0.17
CA TYR A 119 -2.77 18.74 1.01
C TYR A 119 -4.02 19.00 1.85
#